data_AF-A0A948Z2D2-F1
#
_entry.id   AF-A0A948Z2D2-F1
#
_cell.length_a   1.000
_cell.length_b   1.000
_cell.length_c   1.000
_cell.angle_alpha   90.00
_cell.angle_beta   90.00
_cell.angle_gamma   90.00
#
_symmetry.space_group_name_H-M   'P 1'
#
loop_
_entity.id
_entity.type
_entity.pdbx_description
1 polymer ?
#
loop_
_entity_poly.entity_id
_entity_poly.type
_entity_poly.pdbx_seq_one_letter_code
_entity_poly.pdbx_strand_id
1 'polypeptide(L)'
;MNIKFRVLPIIALAMALLFAPQARAEQRAATAGVDTSAPTINLDKTSLDNGGDFVISGKAPAGSQVYIELWSAEKTVKSNRFDGKKDEKTGKIPYKFYITKDMPAFYKIVAPVEMAGALDKAKAAGKKWKYSEVLKEIGADAAYTVPAKIQIDNYQATVMASILGSRGTLLPPMDEKASKRESMKLVKARFVSVGNLLSAKVETTADGSYSAKVSIRSGLAPGKYSARVTAVTERIKEGDKETVQKITSEVASFENKIAFPTVYLSTAGTSINIIWPFLLASAVTIFGVLMGAGGGFILNPLLLMFFPLPHTVVAGTVMPTVLFAQGTGIVNYSKIKFINWKLGCGIGCAMLVGGFIGPKLTEMITLDQFKFLFGWVLLILAALMFWQTTPGYLANNKKEQAILKEFKKRAAEAVKAKG
;
A
#
# COMPACT_ATOMS: atom_id res chain seq x y z
N MET A 1 -72.15 53.39 -21.11
CA MET A 1 -71.12 53.74 -20.11
C MET A 1 -70.57 52.44 -19.54
N ASN A 2 -69.33 52.08 -19.88
CA ASN A 2 -68.68 50.80 -19.57
C ASN A 2 -68.20 50.74 -18.11
N ILE A 3 -68.62 49.73 -17.35
CA ILE A 3 -68.05 49.43 -16.02
C ILE A 3 -67.44 48.02 -16.05
N LYS A 4 -66.11 47.95 -15.79
CA LYS A 4 -65.27 46.75 -15.90
C LYS A 4 -65.39 45.86 -14.65
N PHE A 5 -65.66 44.58 -14.86
CA PHE A 5 -65.55 43.50 -13.87
C PHE A 5 -64.08 43.27 -13.46
N ARG A 6 -63.77 43.39 -12.17
CA ARG A 6 -62.40 43.25 -11.66
C ARG A 6 -62.28 42.55 -10.30
N VAL A 7 -63.10 41.52 -10.04
CA VAL A 7 -63.12 40.83 -8.72
C VAL A 7 -62.95 39.31 -8.80
N LEU A 8 -63.02 38.68 -9.98
CA LEU A 8 -62.93 37.22 -10.12
C LEU A 8 -61.53 36.58 -9.90
N PRO A 9 -60.38 37.22 -10.16
CA PRO A 9 -59.08 36.53 -10.02
C PRO A 9 -58.55 36.47 -8.58
N ILE A 10 -59.15 37.19 -7.62
CA ILE A 10 -58.66 37.22 -6.23
C ILE A 10 -59.21 36.04 -5.41
N ILE A 11 -60.42 35.57 -5.71
CA ILE A 11 -61.06 34.45 -5.00
C ILE A 11 -60.43 33.10 -5.41
N ALA A 12 -60.04 32.96 -6.69
CA ALA A 12 -59.35 31.76 -7.18
C ALA A 12 -57.93 31.60 -6.57
N LEU A 13 -57.23 32.72 -6.31
CA LEU A 13 -55.92 32.69 -5.67
C LEU A 13 -56.02 32.36 -4.17
N ALA A 14 -57.08 32.81 -3.49
CA ALA A 14 -57.33 32.52 -2.09
C ALA A 14 -57.70 31.03 -1.84
N MET A 15 -58.45 30.39 -2.74
CA MET A 15 -58.74 28.95 -2.65
C MET A 15 -57.52 28.06 -2.96
N ALA A 16 -56.63 28.47 -3.86
CA ALA A 16 -55.41 27.74 -4.16
C ALA A 16 -54.40 27.74 -2.99
N LEU A 17 -54.40 28.81 -2.18
CA LEU A 17 -53.55 28.93 -0.99
C LEU A 17 -54.05 28.14 0.21
N LEU A 18 -55.35 27.83 0.30
CA LEU A 18 -55.95 27.07 1.41
C LEU A 18 -55.83 25.54 1.24
N PHE A 19 -55.73 25.02 0.01
CA PHE A 19 -55.65 23.58 -0.25
C PHE A 19 -54.25 23.04 -0.59
N ALA A 20 -53.29 23.91 -0.94
CA ALA A 20 -51.92 23.50 -1.26
C ALA A 20 -51.12 22.85 -0.09
N PRO A 21 -51.27 23.24 1.19
CA PRO A 21 -50.49 22.62 2.26
C PRO A 21 -51.03 21.25 2.71
N GLN A 22 -52.33 20.96 2.50
CA GLN A 22 -52.93 19.69 2.91
C GLN A 22 -52.63 18.55 1.94
N ALA A 23 -52.70 18.78 0.61
CA ALA A 23 -52.33 17.77 -0.38
C ALA A 23 -50.83 17.39 -0.30
N ARG A 24 -49.98 18.35 0.07
CA ARG A 24 -48.54 18.12 0.27
C ARG A 24 -48.22 17.43 1.59
N ALA A 25 -49.11 17.52 2.59
CA ALA A 25 -49.00 16.79 3.85
C ALA A 25 -49.47 15.34 3.71
N GLU A 26 -50.51 15.08 2.92
CA GLU A 26 -51.00 13.72 2.63
C GLU A 26 -50.02 12.91 1.77
N GLN A 27 -49.37 13.54 0.78
CA GLN A 27 -48.28 12.89 0.02
C GLN A 27 -47.01 12.66 0.85
N ARG A 28 -46.80 13.42 1.94
CA ARG A 28 -45.67 13.21 2.88
C ARG A 28 -45.99 12.14 3.93
N ALA A 29 -47.27 11.90 4.22
CA ALA A 29 -47.73 10.86 5.14
C ALA A 29 -47.81 9.48 4.46
N ALA A 30 -47.96 9.42 3.13
CA ALA A 30 -47.98 8.17 2.37
C ALA A 30 -46.59 7.56 2.06
N THR A 31 -45.49 8.22 2.43
CA THR A 31 -44.12 7.66 2.41
C THR A 31 -43.63 7.30 3.82
N ALA A 32 -44.53 6.80 4.67
CA ALA A 32 -44.16 6.22 5.96
C ALA A 32 -43.53 4.84 5.74
N GLY A 33 -42.21 4.81 5.59
CA GLY A 33 -41.48 3.54 5.44
C GLY A 33 -39.98 3.61 5.21
N VAL A 34 -39.29 4.73 5.48
CA VAL A 34 -37.82 4.74 5.62
C VAL A 34 -37.46 5.74 6.72
N ASP A 35 -36.94 5.24 7.84
CA ASP A 35 -36.39 6.08 8.90
C ASP A 35 -35.24 6.94 8.32
N THR A 36 -35.41 8.25 8.25
CA THR A 36 -34.44 9.19 7.65
C THR A 36 -33.40 9.71 8.65
N SER A 37 -33.31 9.11 9.82
CA SER A 37 -32.35 9.50 10.86
C SER A 37 -30.91 9.19 10.43
N ALA A 38 -30.00 10.15 10.64
CA ALA A 38 -28.58 9.96 10.36
C ALA A 38 -28.03 8.81 11.21
N PRO A 39 -27.22 7.91 10.64
CA PRO A 39 -26.70 6.79 11.39
C PRO A 39 -25.80 7.29 12.53
N THR A 40 -25.99 6.73 13.72
CA THR A 40 -25.16 7.01 14.89
C THR A 40 -23.96 6.09 14.92
N ILE A 41 -22.85 6.54 15.53
CA ILE A 41 -21.62 5.76 15.68
C ILE A 41 -21.12 5.86 17.12
N ASN A 42 -20.85 4.71 17.72
CA ASN A 42 -20.26 4.55 19.04
C ASN A 42 -19.02 3.66 18.93
N LEU A 43 -17.97 4.03 19.65
CA LEU A 43 -16.73 3.27 19.77
C LEU A 43 -16.62 2.76 21.20
N ASP A 44 -16.38 1.46 21.38
CA ASP A 44 -16.14 0.86 22.70
C ASP A 44 -14.84 1.37 23.35
N LYS A 45 -13.84 1.73 22.53
CA LYS A 45 -12.55 2.24 22.94
C LYS A 45 -12.20 3.51 22.18
N THR A 46 -11.70 4.50 22.91
CA THR A 46 -11.23 5.78 22.37
C THR A 46 -9.71 5.84 22.21
N SER A 47 -8.97 4.87 22.75
CA SER A 47 -7.51 4.76 22.65
C SER A 47 -7.06 3.30 22.53
N LEU A 48 -6.03 3.06 21.72
CA LEU A 48 -5.36 1.76 21.53
C LEU A 48 -3.85 1.92 21.76
N ASP A 49 -3.21 0.89 22.31
CA ASP A 49 -1.77 0.85 22.55
C ASP A 49 -1.09 -0.08 21.54
N ASN A 50 -0.66 0.49 20.41
CA ASN A 50 -0.03 -0.19 19.30
C ASN A 50 -0.91 -1.32 18.70
N GLY A 51 -2.16 -0.97 18.37
CA GLY A 51 -3.14 -1.89 17.81
C GLY A 51 -4.02 -2.57 18.88
N GLY A 52 -4.94 -3.42 18.40
CA GLY A 52 -5.91 -4.11 19.24
C GLY A 52 -7.27 -4.29 18.58
N ASP A 53 -8.12 -5.02 19.29
CA ASP A 53 -9.51 -5.23 18.92
C ASP A 53 -10.41 -4.21 19.61
N PHE A 54 -11.38 -3.71 18.86
CA PHE A 54 -12.39 -2.77 19.30
C PHE A 54 -13.69 -3.00 18.50
N VAL A 55 -14.79 -2.52 19.02
CA VAL A 55 -16.14 -2.70 18.49
C VAL A 55 -16.72 -1.35 18.13
N ILE A 56 -17.22 -1.27 16.89
CA ILE A 56 -17.95 -0.12 16.39
C ILE A 56 -19.42 -0.52 16.36
N SER A 57 -20.27 0.24 17.04
CA SER A 57 -21.71 -0.03 17.10
C SER A 57 -22.52 1.24 16.85
N GLY A 58 -23.79 1.08 16.51
CA GLY A 58 -24.67 2.23 16.30
C GLY A 58 -26.04 1.82 15.79
N LYS A 59 -26.85 2.82 15.44
CA LYS A 59 -28.12 2.64 14.73
C LYS A 59 -28.05 3.26 13.34
N ALA A 60 -28.59 2.57 12.37
CA ALA A 60 -28.78 3.02 11.00
C ALA A 60 -30.26 2.82 10.60
N PRO A 61 -30.72 3.48 9.53
CA PRO A 61 -32.06 3.24 8.97
C PRO A 61 -32.33 1.74 8.77
N ALA A 62 -33.51 1.28 9.20
CA ALA A 62 -33.91 -0.12 9.05
C ALA A 62 -33.86 -0.56 7.58
N GLY A 63 -33.33 -1.75 7.32
CA GLY A 63 -33.17 -2.30 5.95
C GLY A 63 -32.00 -1.74 5.13
N SER A 64 -31.21 -0.79 5.67
CA SER A 64 -30.06 -0.23 4.95
C SER A 64 -28.80 -1.10 5.04
N GLN A 65 -28.00 -1.11 3.96
CA GLN A 65 -26.68 -1.74 3.98
C GLN A 65 -25.66 -0.80 4.62
N VAL A 66 -25.06 -1.23 5.73
CA VAL A 66 -24.13 -0.40 6.51
C VAL A 66 -22.68 -0.69 6.14
N TYR A 67 -21.95 0.36 5.78
CA TYR A 67 -20.51 0.31 5.49
C TYR A 67 -19.76 1.25 6.43
N ILE A 68 -18.61 0.81 6.94
CA ILE A 68 -17.77 1.61 7.84
C ILE A 68 -16.45 1.93 7.14
N GLU A 69 -16.19 3.20 6.86
CA GLU A 69 -14.91 3.69 6.35
C GLU A 69 -14.00 4.07 7.53
N LEU A 70 -12.81 3.47 7.60
CA LEU A 70 -11.80 3.70 8.63
C LEU A 70 -10.51 4.21 8.00
N TRP A 71 -9.94 5.29 8.54
CA TRP A 71 -8.69 5.84 8.04
C TRP A 71 -7.85 6.49 9.14
N SER A 72 -6.54 6.61 8.89
CA SER A 72 -5.67 7.47 9.70
C SER A 72 -5.87 8.93 9.28
N ALA A 73 -6.29 9.78 10.22
CA ALA A 73 -6.61 11.18 9.94
C ALA A 73 -5.35 12.08 9.92
N GLU A 74 -4.37 11.78 10.77
CA GLU A 74 -3.21 12.63 10.97
C GLU A 74 -1.99 12.21 10.15
N LYS A 75 -1.85 10.91 9.86
CA LYS A 75 -0.65 10.39 9.19
C LYS A 75 -0.99 10.00 7.76
N THR A 76 -0.27 10.64 6.84
CA THR A 76 -0.30 10.32 5.41
C THR A 76 1.00 9.66 4.98
N VAL A 77 0.95 8.98 3.84
CA VAL A 77 2.05 8.23 3.24
C VAL A 77 2.09 8.49 1.74
N LYS A 78 3.27 8.29 1.16
CA LYS A 78 3.42 8.36 -0.29
C LYS A 78 2.88 7.08 -0.93
N SER A 79 2.08 7.24 -1.99
CA SER A 79 1.76 6.16 -2.92
C SER A 79 2.12 6.59 -4.32
N ASN A 80 2.70 5.66 -5.10
CA ASN A 80 3.06 5.91 -6.48
C ASN A 80 2.75 4.70 -7.35
N ARG A 81 2.55 4.96 -8.64
CA ARG A 81 2.34 3.95 -9.66
C ARG A 81 2.88 4.45 -10.99
N PHE A 82 3.67 3.62 -11.65
CA PHE A 82 4.09 3.84 -13.02
C PHE A 82 3.19 3.07 -13.98
N ASP A 83 2.65 3.75 -14.98
CA ASP A 83 1.85 3.16 -16.05
C ASP A 83 2.71 2.97 -17.30
N GLY A 84 3.39 1.83 -17.34
CA GLY A 84 4.22 1.38 -18.46
C GLY A 84 3.59 0.22 -19.25
N LYS A 85 2.31 -0.11 -19.01
CA LYS A 85 1.65 -1.20 -19.74
C LYS A 85 1.08 -0.67 -21.06
N LYS A 86 1.17 -1.49 -22.11
CA LYS A 86 0.51 -1.22 -23.38
C LYS A 86 -0.98 -1.11 -23.13
N ASP A 87 -1.56 0.04 -23.45
CA ASP A 87 -3.00 0.24 -23.34
C ASP A 87 -3.69 -0.61 -24.42
N GLU A 88 -4.64 -1.45 -24.02
CA GLU A 88 -5.38 -2.34 -24.91
C GLU A 88 -6.21 -1.57 -25.95
N LYS A 89 -6.58 -0.32 -25.65
CA LYS A 89 -7.41 0.51 -26.54
C LYS A 89 -6.60 1.34 -27.53
N THR A 90 -5.43 1.83 -27.12
CA THR A 90 -4.63 2.75 -27.95
C THR A 90 -3.37 2.10 -28.52
N GLY A 91 -2.99 0.91 -28.04
CA GLY A 91 -1.80 0.19 -28.46
C GLY A 91 -0.48 0.89 -28.11
N LYS A 92 -0.52 2.08 -27.50
CA LYS A 92 0.64 2.88 -27.09
C LYS A 92 0.92 2.67 -25.61
N ILE A 93 2.18 2.78 -25.22
CA ILE A 93 2.59 2.77 -23.82
C ILE A 93 2.50 4.22 -23.31
N PRO A 94 1.68 4.52 -22.29
CA PRO A 94 1.42 5.89 -21.88
C PRO A 94 2.60 6.53 -21.14
N TYR A 95 3.46 5.73 -20.49
CA TYR A 95 4.60 6.19 -19.67
C TYR A 95 4.21 7.31 -18.69
N LYS A 96 3.14 7.08 -17.91
CA LYS A 96 2.66 8.04 -16.93
C LYS A 96 3.05 7.64 -15.53
N PHE A 97 3.61 8.57 -14.76
CA PHE A 97 3.94 8.35 -13.36
C PHE A 97 2.95 9.10 -12.48
N TYR A 98 2.22 8.36 -11.67
CA TYR A 98 1.25 8.90 -10.72
C TYR A 98 1.86 8.88 -9.33
N ILE A 99 1.74 9.98 -8.59
CA ILE A 99 2.22 10.07 -7.21
C ILE A 99 1.27 10.93 -6.37
N THR A 100 1.11 10.54 -5.12
CA THR A 100 0.41 11.32 -4.11
C THR A 100 1.17 11.24 -2.79
N LYS A 101 1.12 12.32 -2.01
CA LYS A 101 1.67 12.38 -0.65
C LYS A 101 0.59 12.29 0.43
N ASP A 102 -0.68 12.36 0.02
CA ASP A 102 -1.83 12.54 0.92
C ASP A 102 -2.63 11.25 1.12
N MET A 103 -2.05 10.10 0.73
CA MET A 103 -2.68 8.80 0.99
C MET A 103 -2.71 8.56 2.50
N PRO A 104 -3.85 8.18 3.11
CA PRO A 104 -3.88 7.80 4.52
C PRO A 104 -2.89 6.67 4.82
N ALA A 105 -2.17 6.74 5.95
CA ALA A 105 -1.24 5.69 6.36
C ALA A 105 -1.95 4.35 6.61
N PHE A 106 -3.21 4.42 7.01
CA PHE A 106 -4.12 3.29 7.17
C PHE A 106 -5.45 3.62 6.50
N TYR A 107 -6.01 2.66 5.78
CA TYR A 107 -7.33 2.76 5.16
C TYR A 107 -8.00 1.39 5.08
N LYS A 108 -9.26 1.30 5.53
CA LYS A 108 -10.03 0.06 5.50
C LYS A 108 -11.52 0.36 5.41
N ILE A 109 -12.25 -0.42 4.60
CA ILE A 109 -13.72 -0.42 4.58
C ILE A 109 -14.22 -1.73 5.17
N VAL A 110 -15.13 -1.63 6.13
CA VAL A 110 -15.84 -2.77 6.71
C VAL A 110 -17.23 -2.82 6.09
N ALA A 111 -17.51 -3.93 5.40
CA ALA A 111 -18.77 -4.20 4.72
C ALA A 111 -19.64 -5.18 5.55
N PRO A 112 -20.94 -5.32 5.20
CA PRO A 112 -21.83 -6.31 5.78
C PRO A 112 -21.30 -7.74 5.64
N VAL A 113 -21.61 -8.61 6.61
CA VAL A 113 -21.19 -10.02 6.62
C VAL A 113 -21.68 -10.77 5.37
N GLU A 114 -22.84 -10.41 4.82
CA GLU A 114 -23.40 -10.97 3.59
C GLU A 114 -22.44 -10.89 2.38
N MET A 115 -21.58 -9.87 2.34
CA MET A 115 -20.64 -9.64 1.25
C MET A 115 -19.33 -10.45 1.40
N ALA A 116 -19.21 -11.30 2.43
CA ALA A 116 -18.02 -12.11 2.66
C ALA A 116 -17.66 -13.00 1.46
N GLY A 117 -18.67 -13.61 0.82
CA GLY A 117 -18.45 -14.48 -0.34
C GLY A 117 -17.79 -13.77 -1.53
N ALA A 118 -18.16 -12.53 -1.81
CA ALA A 118 -17.54 -11.71 -2.86
C ALA A 118 -16.10 -11.32 -2.49
N LEU A 119 -15.84 -11.02 -1.21
CA LEU A 119 -14.48 -10.73 -0.73
C LEU A 119 -13.57 -11.95 -0.81
N ASP A 120 -14.08 -13.15 -0.56
CA ASP A 120 -13.28 -14.38 -0.62
C ASP A 120 -12.94 -14.76 -2.06
N LYS A 121 -13.85 -14.54 -3.02
CA LYS A 121 -13.54 -14.62 -4.47
C LYS A 121 -12.43 -13.65 -4.85
N ALA A 122 -12.49 -12.40 -4.36
CA ALA A 122 -11.47 -11.40 -4.62
C ALA A 122 -10.11 -11.77 -4.01
N LYS A 123 -10.08 -12.37 -2.82
CA LYS A 123 -8.86 -12.91 -2.20
C LYS A 123 -8.28 -14.07 -3.02
N ALA A 124 -9.13 -14.97 -3.52
CA ALA A 124 -8.72 -16.10 -4.35
C ALA A 124 -8.11 -15.67 -5.70
N ALA A 125 -8.53 -14.52 -6.24
CA ALA A 125 -7.96 -13.94 -7.47
C ALA A 125 -6.50 -13.44 -7.32
N GLY A 126 -5.95 -13.43 -6.11
CA GLY A 126 -4.53 -13.19 -5.84
C GLY A 126 -4.06 -11.80 -6.31
N LYS A 127 -3.31 -11.74 -7.42
CA LYS A 127 -2.77 -10.48 -7.99
C LYS A 127 -3.66 -9.85 -9.06
N LYS A 128 -4.58 -10.62 -9.65
CA LYS A 128 -5.37 -10.22 -10.83
C LYS A 128 -6.61 -9.38 -10.49
N TRP A 129 -7.01 -9.30 -9.23
CA TRP A 129 -8.17 -8.55 -8.77
C TRP A 129 -8.08 -7.04 -9.09
N LYS A 130 -9.21 -6.35 -9.30
CA LYS A 130 -9.24 -4.89 -9.44
C LYS A 130 -10.08 -4.27 -8.32
N TYR A 131 -9.50 -3.31 -7.60
CA TYR A 131 -10.16 -2.67 -6.46
C TYR A 131 -11.49 -2.01 -6.84
N SER A 132 -11.56 -1.38 -8.02
CA SER A 132 -12.79 -0.77 -8.53
C SER A 132 -13.91 -1.78 -8.83
N GLU A 133 -13.56 -2.99 -9.26
CA GLU A 133 -14.56 -4.05 -9.55
C GLU A 133 -15.09 -4.62 -8.24
N VAL A 134 -14.19 -4.92 -7.29
CA VAL A 134 -14.57 -5.44 -5.97
C VAL A 134 -15.43 -4.45 -5.20
N LEU A 135 -15.09 -3.16 -5.21
CA LEU A 135 -15.91 -2.12 -4.56
C LEU A 135 -17.33 -2.04 -5.13
N LYS A 136 -17.50 -2.23 -6.43
CA LYS A 136 -18.83 -2.23 -7.07
C LYS A 136 -19.60 -3.51 -6.75
N GLU A 137 -18.93 -4.66 -6.78
CA GLU A 137 -19.56 -5.96 -6.49
C GLU A 137 -20.09 -6.02 -5.06
N ILE A 138 -19.30 -5.55 -4.08
CA ILE A 138 -19.74 -5.48 -2.68
C ILE A 138 -20.54 -4.21 -2.38
N GLY A 139 -20.59 -3.25 -3.31
CA GLY A 139 -21.32 -2.00 -3.13
C GLY A 139 -20.71 -1.00 -2.14
N ALA A 140 -19.43 -1.16 -1.81
CA ALA A 140 -18.68 -0.27 -0.92
C ALA A 140 -18.19 1.01 -1.63
N ASP A 141 -18.46 1.17 -2.93
CA ASP A 141 -18.13 2.39 -3.68
C ASP A 141 -18.85 3.63 -3.13
N ALA A 142 -20.01 3.44 -2.51
CA ALA A 142 -20.77 4.48 -1.80
C ALA A 142 -20.00 5.05 -0.59
N ALA A 143 -19.24 4.19 0.10
CA ALA A 143 -18.45 4.52 1.29
C ALA A 143 -17.01 4.94 0.97
N TYR A 144 -16.54 4.79 -0.27
CA TYR A 144 -15.19 5.20 -0.68
C TYR A 144 -15.13 6.72 -0.89
N THR A 145 -14.78 7.47 0.16
CA THR A 145 -14.80 8.95 0.13
C THR A 145 -13.43 9.58 0.34
N VAL A 146 -12.63 9.09 1.29
CA VAL A 146 -11.38 9.75 1.68
C VAL A 146 -10.33 9.67 0.58
N PRO A 147 -9.96 8.46 0.08
CA PRO A 147 -8.95 8.38 -0.96
C PRO A 147 -9.48 8.84 -2.32
N ALA A 148 -10.79 9.06 -2.48
CA ALA A 148 -11.36 9.59 -3.73
C ALA A 148 -11.04 11.08 -3.93
N LYS A 149 -10.77 11.83 -2.86
CA LYS A 149 -10.56 13.29 -2.88
C LYS A 149 -9.10 13.72 -2.77
N ILE A 150 -8.17 12.78 -2.71
CA ILE A 150 -6.74 13.10 -2.58
C ILE A 150 -6.20 13.77 -3.85
N GLN A 151 -5.25 14.67 -3.67
CA GLN A 151 -4.52 15.25 -4.78
C GLN A 151 -3.54 14.22 -5.36
N ILE A 152 -3.57 14.04 -6.68
CA ILE A 152 -2.70 13.12 -7.41
C ILE A 152 -1.99 13.92 -8.48
N ASP A 153 -0.67 13.97 -8.37
CA ASP A 153 0.18 14.51 -9.40
C ASP A 153 0.43 13.42 -10.46
N ASN A 154 0.26 13.78 -11.72
CA ASN A 154 0.55 12.93 -12.86
C ASN A 154 1.71 13.53 -13.67
N TYR A 155 2.73 12.73 -13.93
CA TYR A 155 3.89 13.14 -14.71
C TYR A 155 3.94 12.34 -16.00
N GLN A 156 4.23 13.02 -17.10
CA GLN A 156 4.63 12.36 -18.34
C GLN A 156 6.10 11.99 -18.19
N ALA A 157 6.34 10.71 -17.91
CA ALA A 157 7.67 10.19 -17.76
C ALA A 157 8.20 9.70 -19.12
N THR A 158 9.52 9.69 -19.26
CA THR A 158 10.20 8.95 -20.31
C THR A 158 11.14 7.95 -19.64
N VAL A 159 11.44 6.86 -20.33
CA VAL A 159 12.36 5.82 -19.83
C VAL A 159 13.72 6.44 -19.46
N MET A 160 14.24 7.34 -20.31
CA MET A 160 15.50 8.05 -20.03
C MET A 160 15.40 9.01 -18.85
N ALA A 161 14.28 9.73 -18.69
CA ALA A 161 14.08 10.59 -17.52
C ALA A 161 14.05 9.77 -16.23
N SER A 162 13.38 8.62 -16.22
CA SER A 162 13.31 7.73 -15.05
C SER A 162 14.68 7.18 -14.64
N ILE A 163 15.55 6.86 -15.62
CA ILE A 163 16.93 6.41 -15.38
C ILE A 163 17.79 7.53 -14.77
N LEU A 164 17.62 8.77 -15.25
CA LEU A 164 18.33 9.95 -14.72
C LEU A 164 17.75 10.46 -13.39
N GLY A 165 16.78 9.75 -12.81
CA GLY A 165 16.11 10.16 -11.57
C GLY A 165 15.12 11.32 -11.73
N SER A 166 14.82 11.71 -12.98
CA SER A 166 13.80 12.71 -13.29
C SER A 166 12.41 12.09 -13.30
N ARG A 167 11.45 12.82 -12.71
CA ARG A 167 10.03 12.41 -12.68
C ARG A 167 9.31 12.65 -14.00
N GLY A 168 9.95 13.32 -14.96
CA GLY A 168 9.32 13.77 -16.20
C GLY A 168 8.64 15.13 -16.07
N THR A 169 7.76 15.47 -17.00
CA THR A 169 7.02 16.74 -17.02
C THR A 169 5.70 16.62 -16.27
N LEU A 170 5.39 17.57 -15.40
CA LEU A 170 4.11 17.60 -14.68
C LEU A 170 2.98 17.90 -15.67
N LEU A 171 1.95 17.06 -15.68
CA LEU A 171 0.76 17.22 -16.50
C LEU A 171 -0.29 18.07 -15.75
N PRO A 172 -1.26 18.66 -16.48
CA PRO A 172 -2.35 19.40 -15.84
C PRO A 172 -3.20 18.52 -14.90
N PRO A 173 -3.83 19.14 -13.89
CA PRO A 173 -4.70 18.44 -12.95
C PRO A 173 -5.78 17.60 -13.66
N MET A 174 -6.04 16.41 -13.14
CA MET A 174 -7.07 15.52 -13.67
C MET A 174 -8.46 15.95 -13.22
N ASP A 175 -9.49 15.55 -13.97
CA ASP A 175 -10.88 15.65 -13.56
C ASP A 175 -11.17 14.75 -12.35
N GLU A 176 -12.20 15.08 -11.56
CA GLU A 176 -12.54 14.33 -10.34
C GLU A 176 -12.78 12.84 -10.60
N LYS A 177 -13.39 12.49 -11.75
CA LYS A 177 -13.69 11.10 -12.11
C LYS A 177 -12.42 10.33 -12.46
N ALA A 178 -11.49 10.91 -13.21
CA ALA A 178 -10.19 10.29 -13.43
C ALA A 178 -9.36 10.22 -12.15
N SER A 179 -9.36 11.27 -11.32
CA SER A 179 -8.67 11.28 -10.04
C SER A 179 -9.17 10.15 -9.13
N LYS A 180 -10.50 9.99 -8.98
CA LYS A 180 -11.10 8.87 -8.23
C LYS A 180 -10.70 7.50 -8.78
N ARG A 181 -10.62 7.34 -10.11
CA ARG A 181 -10.19 6.08 -10.73
C ARG A 181 -8.72 5.77 -10.48
N GLU A 182 -7.84 6.77 -10.60
CA GLU A 182 -6.41 6.59 -10.35
C GLU A 182 -6.12 6.42 -8.86
N SER A 183 -6.90 7.05 -7.98
CA SER A 183 -6.78 6.85 -6.53
C SER A 183 -7.05 5.41 -6.12
N MET A 184 -8.07 4.75 -6.70
CA MET A 184 -8.35 3.33 -6.47
C MET A 184 -7.17 2.44 -6.85
N LYS A 185 -6.46 2.77 -7.94
CA LYS A 185 -5.26 2.03 -8.38
C LYS A 185 -4.08 2.29 -7.44
N LEU A 186 -3.91 3.52 -6.94
CA LEU A 186 -2.88 3.87 -5.95
C LEU A 186 -3.14 3.23 -4.58
N VAL A 187 -4.41 3.11 -4.17
CA VAL A 187 -4.82 2.37 -2.97
C VAL A 187 -4.46 0.90 -3.11
N LYS A 188 -4.81 0.27 -4.24
CA LYS A 188 -4.40 -1.11 -4.54
C LYS A 188 -2.87 -1.26 -4.52
N ALA A 189 -2.15 -0.36 -5.17
CA ALA A 189 -0.68 -0.41 -5.24
C ALA A 189 -0.04 -0.31 -3.85
N ARG A 190 -0.65 0.46 -2.94
CA ARG A 190 -0.14 0.69 -1.59
C ARG A 190 -0.44 -0.46 -0.62
N PHE A 191 -1.69 -0.91 -0.55
CA PHE A 191 -2.13 -1.86 0.46
C PHE A 191 -2.13 -3.33 -0.01
N VAL A 192 -2.00 -3.54 -1.34
CA VAL A 192 -1.76 -4.79 -2.08
C VAL A 192 -2.82 -5.88 -1.93
N SER A 193 -3.21 -6.22 -0.70
CA SER A 193 -4.14 -7.32 -0.40
C SER A 193 -5.56 -6.80 -0.15
N VAL A 194 -6.54 -7.63 -0.53
CA VAL A 194 -7.96 -7.36 -0.27
C VAL A 194 -8.23 -7.28 1.23
N GLY A 195 -7.67 -8.19 2.04
CA GLY A 195 -7.91 -8.22 3.49
C GLY A 195 -7.36 -7.02 4.27
N ASN A 196 -6.34 -6.34 3.73
CA ASN A 196 -5.85 -5.08 4.30
C ASN A 196 -6.83 -3.93 4.08
N LEU A 197 -7.57 -3.95 2.96
CA LEU A 197 -8.44 -2.86 2.51
C LEU A 197 -9.91 -3.09 2.84
N LEU A 198 -10.37 -4.33 2.83
CA LEU A 198 -11.77 -4.71 2.88
C LEU A 198 -11.97 -5.86 3.86
N SER A 199 -13.04 -5.80 4.65
CA SER A 199 -13.47 -6.89 5.51
C SER A 199 -14.98 -6.93 5.63
N ALA A 200 -15.60 -8.11 5.60
CA ALA A 200 -17.03 -8.29 5.85
C ALA A 200 -17.22 -8.68 7.33
N LYS A 201 -17.56 -7.71 8.18
CA LYS A 201 -17.71 -7.91 9.63
C LYS A 201 -18.82 -7.07 10.27
N VAL A 202 -19.60 -6.33 9.47
CA VAL A 202 -20.74 -5.57 9.99
C VAL A 202 -21.93 -6.50 10.09
N GLU A 203 -22.36 -6.76 11.31
CA GLU A 203 -23.62 -7.44 11.62
C GLU A 203 -24.71 -6.38 11.80
N THR A 204 -25.89 -6.61 11.23
CA THR A 204 -27.01 -5.67 11.30
C THR A 204 -28.26 -6.44 11.74
N THR A 205 -29.00 -5.89 12.71
CA THR A 205 -30.26 -6.43 13.19
C THR A 205 -31.43 -5.85 12.41
N ALA A 206 -32.58 -6.52 12.44
CA ALA A 206 -33.82 -6.05 11.79
C ALA A 206 -34.25 -4.66 12.28
N ASP A 207 -33.90 -4.29 13.51
CA ASP A 207 -34.18 -2.98 14.12
C ASP A 207 -33.23 -1.86 13.64
N GLY A 208 -32.34 -2.14 12.67
CA GLY A 208 -31.36 -1.19 12.15
C GLY A 208 -30.15 -0.96 13.06
N SER A 209 -30.00 -1.72 14.16
CA SER A 209 -28.80 -1.65 14.99
C SER A 209 -27.67 -2.45 14.35
N TYR A 210 -26.45 -1.93 14.39
CA TYR A 210 -25.29 -2.61 13.79
C TYR A 210 -24.12 -2.71 14.77
N SER A 211 -23.30 -3.73 14.57
CA SER A 211 -22.08 -3.97 15.33
C SER A 211 -20.99 -4.54 14.42
N ALA A 212 -19.76 -4.06 14.57
CA ALA A 212 -18.63 -4.53 13.80
C ALA A 212 -17.39 -4.66 14.69
N LYS A 213 -16.89 -5.89 14.83
CA LYS A 213 -15.61 -6.15 15.51
C LYS A 213 -14.44 -5.87 14.57
N VAL A 214 -13.72 -4.78 14.81
CA VAL A 214 -12.58 -4.34 14.01
C VAL A 214 -11.28 -4.62 14.76
N SER A 215 -10.28 -5.09 14.02
CA SER A 215 -8.95 -5.35 14.55
C SER A 215 -7.92 -4.51 13.79
N ILE A 216 -7.13 -3.74 14.54
CA ILE A 216 -5.99 -2.98 14.04
C ILE A 216 -4.74 -3.75 14.44
N ARG A 217 -3.98 -4.21 13.43
CA ARG A 217 -2.72 -4.91 13.68
C ARG A 217 -1.71 -4.01 14.37
N SER A 218 -0.81 -4.62 15.13
CA SER A 218 0.34 -3.92 15.69
C SER A 218 1.27 -3.37 14.59
N GLY A 219 1.97 -2.29 14.90
CA GLY A 219 2.90 -1.66 13.97
C GLY A 219 2.23 -0.79 12.89
N LEU A 220 1.04 -0.26 13.16
CA LEU A 220 0.40 0.77 12.34
C LEU A 220 0.75 2.19 12.82
N ALA A 221 0.35 3.21 12.05
CA ALA A 221 0.69 4.59 12.33
C ALA A 221 0.13 5.05 13.70
N PRO A 222 0.85 5.89 14.46
CA PRO A 222 0.32 6.49 15.67
C PRO A 222 -0.57 7.70 15.33
N GLY A 223 -1.33 8.16 16.31
CA GLY A 223 -2.16 9.36 16.24
C GLY A 223 -3.64 9.03 16.07
N LYS A 224 -4.41 10.02 15.60
CA LYS A 224 -5.87 9.89 15.47
C LYS A 224 -6.29 9.12 14.22
N TYR A 225 -7.21 8.21 14.45
CA TYR A 225 -7.94 7.46 13.44
C TYR A 225 -9.39 7.94 13.45
N SER A 226 -9.99 7.96 12.28
CA SER A 226 -11.37 8.38 12.10
C SER A 226 -12.18 7.26 11.45
N ALA A 227 -13.42 7.17 11.88
CA ALA A 227 -14.42 6.21 11.44
C ALA A 227 -15.65 6.98 10.96
N ARG A 228 -16.17 6.60 9.80
CA ARG A 228 -17.45 7.11 9.28
C ARG A 228 -18.32 5.95 8.84
N VAL A 229 -19.58 6.00 9.22
CA VAL A 229 -20.58 5.02 8.78
C VAL A 229 -21.37 5.61 7.62
N THR A 230 -21.54 4.80 6.58
CA THR A 230 -22.37 5.11 5.41
C THR A 230 -23.44 4.06 5.32
N ALA A 231 -24.69 4.46 5.52
CA ALA A 231 -25.86 3.63 5.30
C ALA A 231 -26.35 3.85 3.86
N VAL A 232 -26.48 2.76 3.10
CA VAL A 232 -27.06 2.77 1.75
C VAL A 232 -28.51 2.29 1.87
N THR A 233 -29.46 3.20 1.65
CA THR A 233 -30.90 2.93 1.80
C THR A 233 -31.50 2.38 0.51
N GLU A 234 -31.14 2.94 -0.64
CA GLU A 234 -31.62 2.49 -1.96
C GLU A 234 -30.53 2.59 -3.02
N ARG A 235 -30.51 1.61 -3.93
CA ARG A 235 -29.74 1.67 -5.18
C ARG A 235 -30.70 1.68 -6.35
N ILE A 236 -30.85 2.85 -6.97
CA ILE A 236 -31.71 3.02 -8.14
C ILE A 236 -30.81 2.91 -9.37
N LYS A 237 -31.01 1.84 -10.16
CA LYS A 237 -30.35 1.68 -11.46
C LYS A 237 -31.27 2.22 -12.55
N GLU A 238 -30.87 3.33 -13.17
CA GLU A 238 -31.59 3.94 -14.30
C GLU A 238 -30.67 3.89 -15.53
N GLY A 239 -30.81 2.83 -16.34
CA GLY A 239 -29.89 2.54 -17.46
C GLY A 239 -28.46 2.22 -17.00
N ASP A 240 -27.46 2.86 -17.62
CA ASP A 240 -26.02 2.73 -17.26
C ASP A 240 -25.61 3.52 -15.99
N LYS A 241 -26.55 4.27 -15.38
CA LYS A 241 -26.29 5.12 -14.20
C LYS A 241 -26.95 4.53 -12.96
N GLU A 242 -26.11 4.23 -11.96
CA GLU A 242 -26.56 3.79 -10.64
C GLU A 242 -26.52 4.99 -9.69
N THR A 243 -27.70 5.43 -9.26
CA THR A 243 -27.86 6.50 -8.26
C THR A 243 -28.04 5.83 -6.90
N VAL A 244 -27.04 5.99 -6.04
CA VAL A 244 -27.03 5.40 -4.69
C VAL A 244 -27.49 6.46 -3.70
N GLN A 245 -28.66 6.28 -3.10
CA GLN A 245 -29.07 7.09 -1.96
C GLN A 245 -28.30 6.62 -0.73
N LYS A 246 -27.55 7.54 -0.13
CA LYS A 246 -26.69 7.25 1.02
C LYS A 246 -26.81 8.32 2.08
N ILE A 247 -26.77 7.88 3.34
CA ILE A 247 -26.76 8.75 4.52
C ILE A 247 -25.47 8.45 5.28
N THR A 248 -24.71 9.48 5.61
CA THR A 248 -23.43 9.35 6.31
C THR A 248 -23.52 9.85 7.74
N SER A 249 -22.88 9.16 8.67
CA SER A 249 -22.77 9.57 10.07
C SER A 249 -21.80 10.73 10.27
N GLU A 250 -21.81 11.29 11.48
CA GLU A 250 -20.69 12.06 12.00
C GLU A 250 -19.42 11.20 12.10
N VAL A 251 -18.26 11.85 12.14
CA VAL A 251 -16.96 11.18 12.19
C VAL A 251 -16.59 10.90 13.65
N ALA A 252 -16.58 9.64 14.05
CA ALA A 252 -16.00 9.24 15.33
C ALA A 252 -14.48 9.11 15.21
N SER A 253 -13.74 9.45 16.26
CA SER A 253 -12.28 9.33 16.26
C SER A 253 -11.76 8.61 17.50
N PHE A 254 -10.70 7.83 17.32
CA PHE A 254 -9.95 7.17 18.39
C PHE A 254 -8.45 7.34 18.16
N GLU A 255 -7.65 7.21 19.20
CA GLU A 255 -6.20 7.39 19.15
C GLU A 255 -5.48 6.04 19.16
N ASN A 256 -4.40 5.91 18.38
CA ASN A 256 -3.46 4.80 18.48
C ASN A 256 -2.11 5.32 18.96
N LYS A 257 -1.69 4.89 20.14
CA LYS A 257 -0.42 5.31 20.76
C LYS A 257 0.65 4.27 20.50
N ILE A 258 1.88 4.74 20.32
CA ILE A 258 3.06 3.88 20.25
C ILE A 258 4.08 4.35 21.28
N ALA A 259 4.78 3.40 21.88
CA ALA A 259 5.84 3.66 22.83
C ALA A 259 7.17 3.11 22.32
N PHE A 260 8.27 3.74 22.75
CA PHE A 260 9.62 3.22 22.52
C PHE A 260 9.73 1.79 23.08
N PRO A 261 10.36 0.83 22.38
CA PRO A 261 11.25 0.97 21.21
C PRO A 261 10.58 0.94 19.82
N THR A 262 9.25 1.03 19.76
CA THR A 262 8.50 1.07 18.50
C THR A 262 8.46 2.48 17.95
N VAL A 263 9.02 2.68 16.75
CA VAL A 263 9.11 3.99 16.09
C VAL A 263 8.30 3.98 14.80
N TYR A 264 7.58 5.08 14.54
CA TYR A 264 6.83 5.26 13.30
C TYR A 264 7.75 5.64 12.14
N LEU A 265 7.71 4.85 11.06
CA LEU A 265 8.40 5.15 9.82
C LEU A 265 7.44 5.86 8.86
N SER A 266 7.52 7.18 8.77
CA SER A 266 6.63 8.00 7.92
C SER A 266 6.63 7.60 6.44
N THR A 267 7.78 7.22 5.90
CA THR A 267 7.89 6.73 4.51
C THR A 267 7.28 5.34 4.33
N ALA A 268 7.41 4.47 5.34
CA ALA A 268 6.88 3.10 5.28
C ALA A 268 5.40 3.03 5.68
N GLY A 269 4.86 4.02 6.39
CA GLY A 269 3.49 4.01 6.92
C GLY A 269 3.25 3.00 8.03
N THR A 270 4.31 2.43 8.58
CA THR A 270 4.27 1.36 9.57
C THR A 270 5.17 1.72 10.74
N SER A 271 4.76 1.33 11.94
CA SER A 271 5.59 1.41 13.14
C SER A 271 6.31 0.08 13.35
N ILE A 272 7.59 0.14 13.71
CA ILE A 272 8.43 -1.04 13.88
C ILE A 272 9.31 -0.87 15.11
N ASN A 273 9.55 -1.97 15.82
CA ASN A 273 10.57 -1.99 16.86
C ASN A 273 11.94 -1.89 16.19
N ILE A 274 12.65 -0.78 16.41
CA ILE A 274 13.90 -0.47 15.72
C ILE A 274 15.06 -1.41 16.09
N ILE A 275 14.98 -2.07 17.25
CA ILE A 275 16.05 -2.92 17.77
C ILE A 275 16.26 -4.14 16.86
N TRP A 276 15.18 -4.80 16.43
CA TRP A 276 15.27 -6.03 15.65
C TRP A 276 15.87 -5.83 14.24
N PRO A 277 15.39 -4.86 13.42
CA PRO A 277 16.04 -4.55 12.15
C PRO A 277 17.49 -4.10 12.32
N PHE A 278 17.80 -3.35 13.39
CA PHE A 278 19.16 -2.89 13.64
C PHE A 278 20.12 -4.04 13.92
N LEU A 279 19.75 -4.99 14.79
CA LEU A 279 20.56 -6.16 15.08
C LEU A 279 20.75 -7.04 13.84
N LEU A 280 19.67 -7.27 13.09
CA LEU A 280 19.72 -8.03 11.84
C LEU A 280 20.63 -7.36 10.81
N ALA A 281 20.46 -6.05 10.58
CA ALA A 281 21.27 -5.29 9.63
C ALA A 281 22.74 -5.29 10.03
N SER A 282 23.04 -5.13 11.32
CA SER A 282 24.41 -5.17 11.84
C SER A 282 25.05 -6.53 11.60
N ALA A 283 24.39 -7.63 11.99
CA ALA A 283 24.91 -8.98 11.78
C ALA A 283 25.16 -9.26 10.28
N VAL A 284 24.15 -9.06 9.44
CA VAL A 284 24.25 -9.34 7.99
C VAL A 284 25.32 -8.47 7.32
N THR A 285 25.46 -7.21 7.74
CA THR A 285 26.46 -6.31 7.16
C THR A 285 27.87 -6.69 7.58
N ILE A 286 28.08 -7.09 8.84
CA ILE A 286 29.39 -7.60 9.31
C ILE A 286 29.79 -8.83 8.49
N PHE A 287 28.92 -9.83 8.36
CA PHE A 287 29.17 -11.01 7.52
C PHE A 287 29.36 -10.64 6.04
N GLY A 288 28.56 -9.69 5.53
CA GLY A 288 28.61 -9.22 4.17
C GLY A 288 29.94 -8.53 3.81
N VAL A 289 30.50 -7.74 4.73
CA VAL A 289 31.81 -7.10 4.57
C VAL A 289 32.93 -8.14 4.65
N LEU A 290 32.85 -9.11 5.57
CA LEU A 290 33.82 -10.21 5.67
C LEU A 290 33.88 -11.05 4.39
N MET A 291 32.72 -11.30 3.77
CA MET A 291 32.62 -12.03 2.49
C MET A 291 32.93 -11.16 1.26
N GLY A 292 33.05 -9.83 1.43
CA GLY A 292 33.28 -8.89 0.34
C GLY A 292 32.05 -8.58 -0.55
N ALA A 293 30.87 -9.08 -0.18
CA ALA A 293 29.62 -8.95 -0.97
C ALA A 293 28.66 -7.87 -0.47
N GLY A 294 29.01 -7.15 0.61
CA GLY A 294 28.26 -5.99 1.11
C GLY A 294 26.91 -6.28 1.78
N GLY A 295 26.51 -7.55 1.90
CA GLY A 295 25.35 -8.00 2.69
C GLY A 295 23.98 -7.63 2.13
N GLY A 296 23.87 -6.72 1.16
CA GLY A 296 22.59 -6.22 0.65
C GLY A 296 21.69 -7.27 -0.01
N PHE A 297 22.29 -8.25 -0.70
CA PHE A 297 21.56 -9.35 -1.32
C PHE A 297 20.90 -10.29 -0.30
N ILE A 298 21.44 -10.36 0.93
CA ILE A 298 20.86 -11.08 2.07
C ILE A 298 19.91 -10.17 2.85
N LEU A 299 20.31 -8.92 3.11
CA LEU A 299 19.57 -8.00 3.95
C LEU A 299 18.19 -7.66 3.36
N ASN A 300 18.11 -7.46 2.04
CA ASN A 300 16.86 -7.12 1.36
C ASN A 300 15.76 -8.20 1.54
N PRO A 301 15.98 -9.49 1.19
CA PRO A 301 14.95 -10.51 1.41
C PRO A 301 14.63 -10.75 2.89
N LEU A 302 15.61 -10.69 3.79
CA LEU A 302 15.35 -10.87 5.22
C LEU A 302 14.47 -9.74 5.78
N LEU A 303 14.72 -8.48 5.42
CA LEU A 303 13.88 -7.36 5.85
C LEU A 303 12.45 -7.48 5.34
N LEU A 304 12.26 -7.93 4.11
CA LEU A 304 10.93 -8.10 3.51
C LEU A 304 10.17 -9.32 4.07
N MET A 305 10.89 -10.36 4.48
CA MET A 305 10.30 -11.57 5.04
C MET A 305 9.86 -11.37 6.49
N PHE A 306 10.69 -10.72 7.31
CA PHE A 306 10.42 -10.56 8.74
C PHE A 306 9.63 -9.30 9.09
N PHE A 307 9.65 -8.27 8.24
CA PHE A 307 9.00 -7.01 8.52
C PHE A 307 8.02 -6.61 7.41
N PRO A 308 6.84 -6.10 7.76
CA PRO A 308 5.82 -5.72 6.78
C PRO A 308 6.12 -4.35 6.16
N LEU A 309 7.32 -4.20 5.58
CA LEU A 309 7.82 -2.97 4.98
C LEU A 309 7.57 -2.95 3.46
N PRO A 310 7.27 -1.79 2.85
CA PRO A 310 7.18 -1.67 1.40
C PRO A 310 8.53 -1.93 0.73
N HIS A 311 8.53 -2.68 -0.39
CA HIS A 311 9.75 -3.00 -1.16
C HIS A 311 10.59 -1.78 -1.52
N THR A 312 9.96 -0.68 -1.91
CA THR A 312 10.65 0.56 -2.29
C THR A 312 11.39 1.20 -1.12
N VAL A 313 10.86 1.07 0.10
CA VAL A 313 11.49 1.58 1.32
C VAL A 313 12.67 0.70 1.71
N VAL A 314 12.51 -0.63 1.67
CA VAL A 314 13.61 -1.55 1.97
C VAL A 314 14.77 -1.34 0.99
N ALA A 315 14.49 -1.27 -0.32
CA ALA A 315 15.52 -0.98 -1.32
C ALA A 315 16.22 0.36 -1.03
N GLY A 316 15.44 1.41 -0.74
CA GLY A 316 15.95 2.74 -0.39
C GLY A 316 16.84 2.77 0.85
N THR A 317 16.56 1.93 1.85
CA THR A 317 17.36 1.83 3.07
C THR A 317 18.61 0.96 2.89
N VAL A 318 18.49 -0.17 2.19
CA VAL A 318 19.61 -1.11 1.99
C VAL A 318 20.70 -0.50 1.10
N MET A 319 20.33 0.27 0.07
CA MET A 319 21.30 0.91 -0.83
C MET A 319 22.40 1.72 -0.11
N PRO A 320 22.09 2.73 0.74
CA PRO A 320 23.10 3.46 1.49
C PRO A 320 23.80 2.57 2.53
N THR A 321 23.11 1.64 3.19
CA THR A 321 23.74 0.72 4.15
C THR A 321 24.87 -0.07 3.50
N VAL A 322 24.62 -0.64 2.32
CA VAL A 322 25.63 -1.40 1.56
C VAL A 322 26.74 -0.47 1.08
N LEU A 323 26.42 0.74 0.60
CA LEU A 323 27.41 1.71 0.15
C LEU A 323 28.40 2.06 1.26
N PHE A 324 27.90 2.40 2.46
CA PHE A 324 28.76 2.74 3.60
C PHE A 324 29.54 1.52 4.10
N ALA A 325 28.93 0.34 4.16
CA ALA A 325 29.60 -0.90 4.55
C ALA A 325 30.75 -1.27 3.60
N GLN A 326 30.54 -1.14 2.30
CA GLN A 326 31.58 -1.39 1.30
C GLN A 326 32.66 -0.30 1.34
N GLY A 327 32.27 0.96 1.56
CA GLY A 327 33.23 2.06 1.74
C GLY A 327 34.17 1.83 2.93
N THR A 328 33.63 1.44 4.09
CA THR A 328 34.45 1.10 5.26
C THR A 328 35.29 -0.15 5.04
N GLY A 329 34.74 -1.15 4.33
CA GLY A 329 35.48 -2.33 3.87
C GLY A 329 36.70 -1.94 3.03
N ILE A 330 36.53 -1.14 1.98
CA ILE A 330 37.62 -0.68 1.12
C ILE A 330 38.70 0.04 1.93
N VAL A 331 38.32 0.92 2.86
CA VAL A 331 39.28 1.63 3.72
C VAL A 331 40.07 0.65 4.59
N ASN A 332 39.40 -0.29 5.26
CA ASN A 332 40.05 -1.24 6.15
C ASN A 332 40.95 -2.22 5.39
N TYR A 333 40.47 -2.81 4.29
CA TYR A 333 41.27 -3.72 3.45
C TYR A 333 42.42 -3.01 2.72
N SER A 334 42.26 -1.72 2.42
CA SER A 334 43.34 -0.89 1.85
C SER A 334 44.47 -0.67 2.87
N LYS A 335 44.14 -0.40 4.14
CA LYS A 335 45.14 -0.21 5.23
C LYS A 335 46.04 -1.44 5.40
N ILE A 336 45.49 -2.64 5.24
CA ILE A 336 46.24 -3.90 5.33
C ILE A 336 46.88 -4.32 3.98
N LYS A 337 46.86 -3.44 2.97
CA LYS A 337 47.41 -3.66 1.60
C LYS A 337 46.92 -4.94 0.93
N PHE A 338 45.69 -5.35 1.22
CA PHE A 338 45.11 -6.60 0.70
C PHE A 338 44.38 -6.42 -0.63
N ILE A 339 44.21 -5.16 -1.09
CA ILE A 339 43.45 -4.82 -2.30
C ILE A 339 44.37 -4.75 -3.52
N ASN A 340 44.08 -5.55 -4.55
CA ASN A 340 44.64 -5.35 -5.89
C ASN A 340 43.81 -4.30 -6.64
N TRP A 341 44.30 -3.06 -6.67
CA TRP A 341 43.59 -1.91 -7.27
C TRP A 341 43.32 -2.06 -8.77
N LYS A 342 44.22 -2.71 -9.53
CA LYS A 342 44.00 -2.92 -10.98
C LYS A 342 42.81 -3.84 -11.23
N LEU A 343 42.75 -4.96 -10.50
CA LEU A 343 41.66 -5.91 -10.60
C LEU A 343 40.36 -5.35 -10.01
N GLY A 344 40.45 -4.66 -8.86
CA GLY A 344 39.30 -4.02 -8.20
C GLY A 344 38.65 -2.95 -9.07
N CYS A 345 39.43 -2.03 -9.66
CA CYS A 345 38.88 -1.02 -10.57
C CYS A 345 38.34 -1.63 -11.86
N GLY A 346 39.03 -2.63 -12.43
CA GLY A 346 38.57 -3.30 -13.66
C GLY A 346 37.21 -3.97 -13.47
N ILE A 347 37.05 -4.77 -12.41
CA ILE A 347 35.77 -5.41 -12.08
C ILE A 347 34.73 -4.35 -11.67
N GLY A 348 35.12 -3.34 -10.89
CA GLY A 348 34.25 -2.25 -10.47
C GLY A 348 33.63 -1.49 -11.64
N CYS A 349 34.42 -1.17 -12.67
CA CYS A 349 33.91 -0.55 -13.90
C CYS A 349 32.94 -1.47 -14.66
N ALA A 350 33.27 -2.76 -14.78
CA ALA A 350 32.36 -3.73 -15.41
C ALA A 350 31.03 -3.87 -14.62
N MET A 351 31.09 -3.87 -13.28
CA MET A 351 29.91 -3.88 -12.41
C MET A 351 29.09 -2.60 -12.53
N LEU A 352 29.72 -1.44 -12.65
CA LEU A 352 29.05 -0.16 -12.89
C LEU A 352 28.25 -0.20 -14.19
N VAL A 353 28.90 -0.61 -15.29
CA VAL A 353 28.25 -0.75 -16.60
C VAL A 353 27.11 -1.78 -16.52
N GLY A 354 27.35 -2.93 -15.90
CA GLY A 354 26.33 -3.96 -15.66
C GLY A 354 25.16 -3.47 -14.81
N GLY A 355 25.41 -2.59 -13.83
CA GLY A 355 24.39 -1.98 -12.98
C GLY A 355 23.44 -1.03 -13.71
N PHE A 356 23.91 -0.37 -14.79
CA PHE A 356 23.06 0.43 -15.67
C PHE A 356 22.32 -0.40 -16.71
N ILE A 357 22.98 -1.43 -17.25
CA ILE A 357 22.43 -2.31 -18.29
C ILE A 357 21.39 -3.29 -17.71
N GLY A 358 21.64 -3.84 -16.53
CA GLY A 358 20.80 -4.84 -15.87
C GLY A 358 19.33 -4.41 -15.75
N PRO A 359 19.01 -3.25 -15.13
CA PRO A 359 17.65 -2.74 -15.05
C PRO A 359 16.96 -2.64 -16.41
N LYS A 360 17.67 -2.17 -17.44
CA LYS A 360 17.13 -2.10 -18.81
C LYS A 360 16.78 -3.47 -19.39
N LEU A 361 17.59 -4.50 -19.14
CA LEU A 361 17.23 -5.86 -19.55
C LEU A 361 16.03 -6.39 -18.78
N THR A 362 15.91 -6.06 -17.49
CA THR A 362 14.78 -6.51 -16.68
C THR A 362 13.45 -5.86 -17.08
N GLU A 363 13.46 -4.68 -17.71
CA GLU A 363 12.25 -4.08 -18.28
C GLU A 363 11.72 -4.87 -19.49
N MET A 364 12.59 -5.58 -20.21
CA MET A 364 12.22 -6.42 -21.36
C MET A 364 11.69 -7.81 -20.97
N ILE A 365 11.79 -8.17 -19.67
CA ILE A 365 11.46 -9.50 -19.15
C ILE A 365 10.34 -9.37 -18.11
N THR A 366 9.36 -10.27 -18.13
CA THR A 366 8.30 -10.24 -17.11
C THR A 366 8.85 -10.63 -15.72
N LEU A 367 8.25 -10.10 -14.65
CA LEU A 367 8.69 -10.36 -13.26
C LEU A 367 8.70 -11.85 -12.90
N ASP A 368 7.79 -12.64 -13.48
CA ASP A 368 7.73 -14.09 -13.26
C ASP A 368 8.86 -14.81 -14.00
N GLN A 369 9.18 -14.41 -15.23
CA GLN A 369 10.35 -14.92 -15.97
C GLN A 369 11.67 -14.56 -15.29
N PHE A 370 11.78 -13.33 -14.77
CA PHE A 370 12.96 -12.90 -14.02
C PHE A 370 13.15 -13.76 -12.78
N LYS A 371 12.09 -13.97 -11.99
CA LYS A 371 12.16 -14.83 -10.80
C LYS A 371 12.54 -16.27 -11.13
N PHE A 372 11.98 -16.82 -12.21
CA PHE A 372 12.29 -18.16 -12.67
C PHE A 372 13.78 -18.28 -13.05
N LEU A 373 14.27 -17.35 -13.89
CA LEU A 373 15.68 -17.33 -14.31
C LEU A 373 16.62 -17.11 -13.12
N PHE A 374 16.31 -16.16 -12.26
CA PHE A 374 17.10 -15.85 -11.06
C PHE A 374 17.14 -17.04 -10.10
N GLY A 375 16.01 -17.73 -9.91
CA GLY A 375 15.94 -18.96 -9.13
C GLY A 375 16.87 -20.04 -9.65
N TRP A 376 16.89 -20.28 -10.97
CA TRP A 376 17.81 -21.23 -11.59
C TRP A 376 19.28 -20.82 -11.44
N VAL A 377 19.60 -19.54 -11.60
CA VAL A 377 20.97 -19.04 -11.38
C VAL A 377 21.41 -19.28 -9.94
N LEU A 378 20.55 -18.99 -8.95
CA LEU A 378 20.86 -19.26 -7.55
C LEU A 378 21.03 -20.76 -7.27
N LEU A 379 20.22 -21.62 -7.89
CA LEU A 379 20.31 -23.06 -7.71
C LEU A 379 21.62 -23.61 -8.30
N ILE A 380 22.00 -23.15 -9.50
CA ILE A 380 23.28 -23.49 -10.13
C ILE A 380 24.45 -23.00 -9.26
N LEU A 381 24.40 -21.76 -8.77
CA LEU A 381 25.44 -21.23 -7.89
C LEU A 381 25.55 -22.03 -6.59
N ALA A 382 24.43 -22.37 -5.96
CA ALA A 382 24.41 -23.20 -4.77
C ALA A 382 25.01 -24.59 -5.04
N ALA A 383 24.63 -25.24 -6.14
CA ALA A 383 25.18 -26.53 -6.55
C ALA A 383 26.68 -26.45 -6.85
N LEU A 384 27.14 -25.39 -7.54
CA LEU A 384 28.55 -25.14 -7.82
C LEU A 384 29.33 -24.92 -6.53
N MET A 385 28.86 -24.08 -5.61
CA MET A 385 29.52 -23.83 -4.32
C MET A 385 29.58 -25.11 -3.48
N PHE A 386 28.51 -25.91 -3.48
CA PHE A 386 28.47 -27.20 -2.78
C PHE A 386 29.47 -28.20 -3.39
N TRP A 387 29.52 -28.29 -4.72
CA TRP A 387 30.48 -29.12 -5.44
C TRP A 387 31.94 -28.68 -5.18
N GLN A 388 32.20 -27.37 -5.18
CA GLN A 388 33.50 -26.80 -4.85
C GLN A 388 33.91 -27.06 -3.39
N THR A 389 32.97 -27.35 -2.50
CA THR A 389 33.23 -27.70 -1.10
C THR A 389 33.48 -29.21 -0.92
N THR A 390 33.26 -30.02 -1.95
CA THR A 390 33.43 -31.48 -1.90
C THR A 390 34.93 -31.85 -1.97
N PRO A 391 35.42 -32.81 -1.16
CA PRO A 391 36.85 -33.14 -1.06
C PRO A 391 37.49 -33.56 -2.39
N GLY A 392 36.72 -34.13 -3.33
CA GLY A 392 37.21 -34.50 -4.66
C GLY A 392 37.57 -33.32 -5.57
N TYR A 393 36.97 -32.15 -5.37
CA TYR A 393 37.27 -30.94 -6.16
C TYR A 393 38.51 -30.21 -5.63
N LEU A 394 38.61 -30.03 -4.30
CA LEU A 394 39.80 -29.43 -3.67
C LEU A 394 41.08 -30.26 -3.89
N ALA A 395 40.96 -31.58 -4.03
CA ALA A 395 42.10 -32.45 -4.29
C ALA A 395 42.74 -32.21 -5.67
N ASN A 396 41.96 -31.81 -6.68
CA ASN A 396 42.42 -31.69 -8.06
C ASN A 396 42.85 -30.28 -8.47
N ASN A 397 42.45 -29.23 -7.74
CA ASN A 397 42.80 -27.85 -8.06
C ASN A 397 44.08 -27.37 -7.35
N LYS A 398 45.21 -27.43 -8.07
CA LYS A 398 46.54 -26.97 -7.59
C LYS A 398 46.56 -25.54 -7.06
N LYS A 399 45.74 -24.64 -7.60
CA LYS A 399 45.62 -23.24 -7.14
C LYS A 399 44.95 -23.12 -5.77
N GLU A 400 43.89 -23.87 -5.52
CA GLU A 400 43.19 -23.87 -4.22
C GLU A 400 44.05 -24.48 -3.13
N GLN A 401 44.82 -25.54 -3.44
CA GLN A 401 45.80 -26.08 -2.49
C GLN A 401 46.92 -25.10 -2.15
N ALA A 402 47.42 -24.34 -3.13
CA ALA A 402 48.41 -23.30 -2.89
C ALA A 402 47.86 -22.20 -1.98
N ILE A 403 46.61 -21.76 -2.21
CA ILE A 403 45.92 -20.78 -1.37
C ILE A 403 45.69 -21.33 0.05
N LEU A 404 45.23 -22.58 0.19
CA LEU A 404 45.04 -23.24 1.48
C LEU A 404 46.36 -23.39 2.26
N LYS A 405 47.45 -23.74 1.57
CA LYS A 405 48.77 -23.91 2.16
C LYS A 405 49.34 -22.56 2.62
N GLU A 406 49.17 -21.50 1.82
CA GLU A 406 49.59 -20.15 2.20
C GLU A 406 48.73 -19.57 3.34
N PHE A 407 47.41 -19.79 3.32
CA PHE A 407 46.52 -19.36 4.40
C PHE A 407 46.86 -20.05 5.72
N LYS A 408 47.07 -21.38 5.71
CA LYS A 408 47.52 -22.14 6.88
C LYS A 408 48.88 -21.69 7.40
N LYS A 409 49.82 -21.37 6.50
CA LYS A 409 51.14 -20.84 6.86
C LYS A 409 51.03 -19.49 7.58
N ARG A 410 50.28 -18.54 7.01
CA ARG A 410 50.06 -17.21 7.62
C ARG A 410 49.30 -17.29 8.94
N ALA A 411 48.33 -18.20 9.05
CA ALA A 411 47.61 -18.43 10.31
C ALA A 411 48.53 -19.00 11.40
N ALA A 412 49.41 -19.96 11.06
CA ALA A 412 50.39 -20.52 11.99
C ALA A 412 51.44 -19.49 12.45
N GLU A 413 51.90 -18.62 11.54
CA GLU A 413 52.79 -17.50 11.85
C GLU A 413 52.12 -16.48 12.78
N ALA A 414 50.84 -16.18 12.59
CA ALA A 414 50.08 -15.29 13.46
C ALA A 414 49.81 -15.87 14.86
N VAL A 415 49.64 -17.19 14.98
CA VAL A 415 49.52 -17.89 16.28
C VAL A 415 50.85 -17.88 17.02
N LYS A 416 51.97 -18.12 16.32
CA LYS A 416 53.33 -18.02 16.89
C LYS A 416 53.73 -16.61 17.30
N ALA A 417 53.15 -15.57 16.70
CA ALA A 417 53.40 -14.19 17.08
C ALA A 417 52.55 -13.71 18.29
N LYS A 418 51.59 -14.52 18.74
CA LYS A 418 50.67 -14.21 19.85
C LYS A 418 50.91 -15.03 21.12
N GLY A 419 51.77 -16.05 21.06
CA GLY A 419 52.32 -16.75 22.23
C GLY A 419 53.76 -16.34 22.42
#